data_AF-A0A2V3WB31-F1
#
_entry.id   AF-A0A2V3WB31-F1
#
_cell.length_a   1.000
_cell.length_b   1.000
_cell.length_c   1.000
_cell.angle_alpha   90.00
_cell.angle_beta   90.00
_cell.angle_gamma   90.00
#
_symmetry.space_group_name_H-M   'P 1'
#
loop_
_entity.id
_entity.type
_entity.pdbx_description
1 polymer ?
#
loop_
_entity_poly.entity_id
_entity_poly.type
_entity_poly.pdbx_seq_one_letter_code
_entity_poly.pdbx_strand_id
1 'polypeptide(L)'
;MTNGESMKMLRILVFTIFSLLFQGNVFGTSIAYSGFICLNTIDINDITSSGIPIESRFEVIEDVGGGIFRLRLTGGIPRIVNNDRNVCIDNVTAIGYSGFPLPELLEAIDAIAYFSGQELIIVVSSMFTDLSARRGAFSSFSTSKILAITNTLIFAFNPQASSFSLSKVIRNTGFTHTETGSTISIPFLETVLPSDNGVSQSKPLILTPTSSIEYRLE
;
A
#
# COMPACT_ATOMS: atom_id res chain seq x y z
N MET A 1 -59.67 -10.08 -27.32
CA MET A 1 -58.29 -10.13 -26.78
C MET A 1 -58.36 -9.71 -25.33
N THR A 2 -58.07 -10.66 -24.45
CA THR A 2 -58.61 -10.77 -23.10
C THR A 2 -57.74 -10.05 -22.06
N ASN A 3 -58.37 -9.29 -21.16
CA ASN A 3 -57.76 -8.54 -20.06
C ASN A 3 -56.79 -9.34 -19.16
N GLY A 4 -56.78 -10.68 -19.27
CA GLY A 4 -55.89 -11.57 -18.53
C GLY A 4 -54.44 -11.63 -19.02
N GLU A 5 -54.16 -11.36 -20.31
CA GLU A 5 -52.78 -11.34 -20.83
C GLU A 5 -52.04 -10.06 -20.44
N SER A 6 -52.74 -8.92 -20.46
CA SER A 6 -52.21 -7.62 -20.04
C SER A 6 -51.78 -7.61 -18.56
N MET A 7 -52.56 -8.25 -17.67
CA MET A 7 -52.21 -8.39 -16.25
C MET A 7 -51.00 -9.29 -15.99
N LYS A 8 -50.78 -10.33 -16.82
CA LYS A 8 -49.59 -11.20 -16.70
C LYS A 8 -48.32 -10.46 -17.14
N MET A 9 -48.38 -9.74 -18.25
CA MET A 9 -47.29 -8.90 -18.75
C MET A 9 -46.91 -7.81 -17.73
N LEU A 10 -47.90 -7.13 -17.14
CA LEU A 10 -47.67 -6.11 -16.12
C LEU A 10 -47.01 -6.70 -14.86
N ARG A 11 -47.44 -7.89 -14.41
CA ARG A 11 -46.82 -8.58 -13.26
C ARG A 11 -45.36 -8.96 -13.54
N ILE A 12 -45.06 -9.51 -14.71
CA ILE A 12 -43.69 -9.87 -15.09
C ILE A 12 -42.79 -8.63 -15.10
N LEU A 13 -43.29 -7.51 -15.68
CA LEU A 13 -42.55 -6.25 -15.72
C LEU A 13 -42.29 -5.67 -14.32
N VAL A 14 -43.27 -5.75 -13.42
CA VAL A 14 -43.11 -5.31 -12.03
C VAL A 14 -42.09 -6.18 -11.29
N PHE A 15 -42.09 -7.50 -11.50
CA PHE A 15 -41.10 -8.39 -10.92
C PHE A 15 -39.69 -8.10 -11.43
N THR A 16 -39.48 -7.88 -12.74
CA THR A 16 -38.15 -7.54 -13.28
C THR A 16 -37.65 -6.18 -12.81
N ILE A 17 -38.51 -5.17 -12.73
CA ILE A 17 -38.14 -3.83 -12.21
C ILE A 17 -37.79 -3.93 -10.72
N PHE A 18 -38.55 -4.69 -9.93
CA PHE A 18 -38.24 -4.91 -8.53
C PHE A 18 -36.93 -5.67 -8.36
N SER A 19 -36.65 -6.69 -9.19
CA SER A 19 -35.36 -7.41 -9.17
C SER A 19 -34.15 -6.52 -9.49
N LEU A 20 -34.32 -5.53 -10.37
CA LEU A 20 -33.26 -4.54 -10.69
C LEU A 20 -33.00 -3.56 -9.54
N LEU A 21 -34.02 -3.24 -8.72
CA LEU A 21 -33.89 -2.35 -7.56
C LEU A 21 -33.20 -3.02 -6.35
N PHE A 22 -33.16 -4.36 -6.30
CA PHE A 22 -32.46 -5.13 -5.26
C PHE A 22 -31.07 -5.62 -5.69
N GLN A 23 -30.55 -5.14 -6.81
CA GLN A 23 -29.11 -5.27 -7.07
C GLN A 23 -28.39 -4.32 -6.12
N GLY A 24 -28.01 -4.85 -4.96
CA GLY A 24 -27.19 -4.13 -3.98
C GLY A 24 -25.95 -3.59 -4.69
N ASN A 25 -25.78 -2.27 -4.63
CA ASN A 25 -24.52 -1.67 -5.04
C ASN A 25 -23.43 -2.27 -4.15
N VAL A 26 -22.59 -3.14 -4.71
CA VAL A 26 -21.34 -3.55 -4.07
C VAL A 26 -20.42 -2.34 -4.13
N PHE A 27 -20.56 -1.45 -3.15
CA PHE A 27 -19.56 -0.44 -2.89
C PHE A 27 -18.41 -1.14 -2.18
N GLY A 28 -17.40 -1.54 -2.95
CA GLY A 28 -16.15 -1.98 -2.35
C GLY A 28 -15.54 -0.82 -1.58
N THR A 29 -15.44 -0.97 -0.27
CA THR A 29 -14.87 0.03 0.64
C THR A 29 -13.40 -0.23 0.88
N SER A 30 -12.90 -1.42 0.51
CA SER A 30 -11.49 -1.73 0.56
C SER A 30 -11.08 -2.78 -0.47
N ILE A 31 -9.77 -2.88 -0.70
CA ILE A 31 -9.17 -4.05 -1.35
C ILE A 31 -8.19 -4.70 -0.39
N ALA A 32 -8.18 -6.02 -0.33
CA ALA A 32 -7.37 -6.73 0.65
C ALA A 32 -6.70 -7.99 0.11
N TYR A 33 -5.48 -8.25 0.58
CA TYR A 33 -4.67 -9.42 0.26
C TYR A 33 -4.12 -10.04 1.55
N SER A 34 -4.49 -11.30 1.79
CA SER A 34 -4.00 -12.06 2.93
C SER A 34 -2.68 -12.74 2.62
N GLY A 35 -1.74 -12.69 3.56
CA GLY A 35 -0.43 -13.32 3.45
C GLY A 35 0.22 -13.50 4.81
N PHE A 36 1.55 -13.49 4.83
CA PHE A 36 2.33 -13.66 6.06
C PHE A 36 3.41 -12.59 6.17
N ILE A 37 3.74 -12.16 7.39
CA ILE A 37 4.75 -11.12 7.63
C ILE A 37 6.14 -11.58 7.20
N CYS A 38 6.92 -10.70 6.55
CA CYS A 38 8.33 -10.96 6.25
C CYS A 38 9.16 -11.14 7.53
N LEU A 39 10.03 -12.15 7.56
CA LEU A 39 10.87 -12.47 8.71
C LEU A 39 11.90 -11.36 8.98
N ASN A 40 12.56 -10.86 7.93
CA ASN A 40 13.53 -9.78 8.02
C ASN A 40 13.02 -8.57 7.25
N THR A 41 12.71 -7.48 7.96
CA THR A 41 12.18 -6.27 7.32
C THR A 41 13.26 -5.37 6.75
N ILE A 42 14.53 -5.53 7.17
CA ILE A 42 15.66 -4.68 6.76
C ILE A 42 16.23 -5.13 5.41
N ASP A 43 16.37 -6.44 5.21
CA ASP A 43 16.87 -6.98 3.94
C ASP A 43 15.74 -7.04 2.90
N ILE A 44 15.75 -6.12 1.93
CA ILE A 44 14.74 -6.03 0.88
C ILE A 44 14.69 -7.25 -0.04
N ASN A 45 15.75 -8.06 -0.09
CA ASN A 45 15.82 -9.27 -0.90
C ASN A 45 15.40 -10.53 -0.13
N ASP A 46 15.24 -10.43 1.19
CA ASP A 46 14.72 -11.52 2.00
C ASP A 46 13.19 -11.55 1.93
N ILE A 47 12.67 -12.63 1.36
CA ILE A 47 11.24 -12.91 1.20
C ILE A 47 10.78 -14.07 2.10
N THR A 48 11.61 -14.45 3.06
CA THR A 48 11.27 -15.49 4.03
C THR A 48 10.08 -15.03 4.87
N SER A 49 9.06 -15.89 4.94
CA SER A 49 7.89 -15.65 5.78
C SER A 49 8.18 -16.04 7.23
N SER A 50 7.67 -15.24 8.17
CA SER A 50 7.65 -15.58 9.59
C SER A 50 6.56 -16.61 9.96
N GLY A 51 5.64 -16.91 9.04
CA GLY A 51 4.47 -17.76 9.29
C GLY A 51 3.35 -17.07 10.08
N ILE A 52 3.53 -15.80 10.47
CA ILE A 52 2.51 -15.01 11.17
C ILE A 52 1.56 -14.40 10.12
N PRO A 53 0.25 -14.71 10.17
CA PRO A 53 -0.70 -14.21 9.19
C PRO A 53 -0.91 -12.69 9.34
N ILE A 54 -1.07 -12.01 8.21
CA ILE A 54 -1.38 -10.58 8.15
C ILE A 54 -2.11 -10.28 6.85
N GLU A 55 -2.76 -9.13 6.79
CA GLU A 55 -3.50 -8.68 5.62
C GLU A 55 -2.99 -7.30 5.18
N SER A 56 -2.61 -7.20 3.91
CA SER A 56 -2.40 -5.92 3.24
C SER A 56 -3.77 -5.39 2.83
N ARG A 57 -4.22 -4.30 3.43
CA ARG A 57 -5.56 -3.75 3.21
C ARG A 57 -5.46 -2.27 2.86
N PHE A 58 -6.09 -1.90 1.75
CA PHE A 58 -6.28 -0.53 1.33
C PHE A 58 -7.76 -0.16 1.46
N GLU A 59 -8.09 0.64 2.47
CA GLU A 59 -9.45 1.10 2.75
C GLU A 59 -9.68 2.50 2.18
N VAL A 60 -10.82 2.74 1.54
CA VAL A 60 -11.18 4.05 1.00
C VAL A 60 -11.52 4.99 2.15
N ILE A 61 -10.75 6.07 2.30
CA ILE A 61 -11.02 7.16 3.24
C ILE A 61 -11.91 8.21 2.57
N GLU A 62 -11.59 8.54 1.31
CA GLU A 62 -12.23 9.63 0.58
C GLU A 62 -12.25 9.33 -0.93
N ASP A 63 -13.40 9.53 -1.56
CA ASP A 63 -13.53 9.64 -3.03
C ASP A 63 -13.42 11.12 -3.41
N VAL A 64 -12.31 11.46 -4.08
CA VAL A 64 -12.00 12.84 -4.50
C VAL A 64 -12.68 13.16 -5.83
N GLY A 65 -13.18 12.15 -6.54
CA GLY A 65 -13.73 12.25 -7.88
C GLY A 65 -12.67 12.10 -8.97
N GLY A 66 -13.13 11.91 -10.21
CA GLY A 66 -12.24 11.70 -11.36
C GLY A 66 -11.44 10.40 -11.30
N GLY A 67 -11.92 9.41 -10.53
CA GLY A 67 -11.22 8.15 -10.30
C GLY A 67 -10.10 8.23 -9.26
N ILE A 68 -9.95 9.35 -8.54
CA ILE A 68 -8.92 9.53 -7.51
C ILE A 68 -9.50 9.23 -6.13
N PHE A 69 -8.78 8.45 -5.34
CA PHE A 69 -9.17 8.07 -3.98
C PHE A 69 -8.04 8.33 -3.01
N ARG A 70 -8.38 8.76 -1.79
CA ARG A 70 -7.47 8.65 -0.64
C ARG A 70 -7.76 7.35 0.07
N LEU A 71 -6.72 6.58 0.30
CA LEU A 71 -6.78 5.27 0.91
C LEU A 71 -6.00 5.26 2.22
N ARG A 72 -6.37 4.34 3.11
CA ARG A 72 -5.60 3.98 4.30
C ARG A 72 -5.01 2.60 4.08
N LEU A 73 -3.70 2.49 4.12
CA LEU A 73 -2.99 1.21 4.10
C LEU A 73 -2.77 0.71 5.53
N THR A 74 -3.18 -0.53 5.80
CA THR A 74 -2.83 -1.27 7.02
C THR A 74 -2.14 -2.59 6.67
N GLY A 75 -1.31 -3.08 7.59
CA GLY A 75 -0.67 -4.39 7.51
C GLY A 75 0.53 -4.50 6.56
N GLY A 76 0.65 -3.63 5.55
CA GLY A 76 1.86 -3.49 4.73
C GLY A 76 1.67 -3.83 3.27
N ILE A 77 2.75 -4.03 2.52
CA ILE A 77 2.72 -4.31 1.08
C ILE A 77 3.46 -5.63 0.79
N PRO A 78 2.97 -6.46 -0.15
CA PRO A 78 3.69 -7.63 -0.63
C PRO A 78 5.11 -7.29 -1.10
N ARG A 79 6.10 -7.98 -0.54
CA ARG A 79 7.48 -7.92 -0.98
C ARG A 79 7.66 -8.86 -2.17
N ILE A 80 8.23 -8.31 -3.23
CA ILE A 80 8.45 -8.99 -4.50
C ILE A 80 9.94 -8.97 -4.80
N VAL A 81 10.50 -10.12 -5.13
CA VAL A 81 11.85 -10.26 -5.68
C VAL A 81 11.71 -10.89 -7.05
N ASN A 82 12.39 -10.32 -8.05
CA ASN A 82 12.31 -10.81 -9.42
C ASN A 82 12.78 -12.27 -9.50
N ASN A 83 12.04 -13.08 -10.26
CA ASN A 83 12.25 -14.53 -10.44
C ASN A 83 11.95 -15.40 -9.21
N ASP A 84 11.40 -14.85 -8.12
CA ASP A 84 10.90 -15.64 -7.00
C ASP A 84 9.37 -15.67 -6.98
N ARG A 85 8.83 -16.80 -6.52
CA ARG A 85 7.39 -17.04 -6.36
C ARG A 85 6.91 -16.80 -4.93
N ASN A 86 7.82 -16.81 -3.97
CA ASN A 86 7.50 -16.55 -2.57
C ASN A 86 7.20 -15.07 -2.37
N VAL A 87 6.22 -14.81 -1.52
CA VAL A 87 5.75 -13.47 -1.18
C VAL A 87 5.51 -13.45 0.31
N CYS A 88 5.99 -12.39 0.94
CA CYS A 88 5.66 -12.03 2.31
C CYS A 88 5.18 -10.57 2.32
N ILE A 89 4.48 -10.15 3.37
CA ILE A 89 3.99 -8.78 3.53
C ILE A 89 4.99 -8.03 4.40
N ASP A 90 5.55 -6.95 3.84
CA ASP A 90 6.41 -6.04 4.54
C ASP A 90 5.56 -5.04 5.32
N ASN A 91 5.43 -5.26 6.62
CA ASN A 91 4.60 -4.45 7.51
C ASN A 91 5.37 -3.33 8.22
N VAL A 92 6.68 -3.21 8.00
CA VAL A 92 7.52 -2.22 8.68
C VAL A 92 7.99 -1.16 7.71
N THR A 93 8.64 -1.52 6.60
CA THR A 93 9.18 -0.49 5.69
C THR A 93 8.08 0.07 4.79
N ALA A 94 7.03 -0.69 4.49
CA ALA A 94 5.90 -0.21 3.70
C ALA A 94 4.99 0.76 4.47
N ILE A 95 4.98 0.67 5.80
CA ILE A 95 4.15 1.50 6.68
C ILE A 95 4.98 2.65 7.27
N GLY A 96 6.16 2.36 7.81
CA GLY A 96 7.09 3.34 8.35
C GLY A 96 6.84 3.70 9.82
N TYR A 97 7.59 4.71 10.29
CA TYR A 97 7.61 5.15 11.67
C TYR A 97 7.17 6.61 11.82
N SER A 98 6.62 6.96 12.97
CA SER A 98 6.47 8.35 13.41
C SER A 98 7.83 8.94 13.83
N GLY A 99 7.99 10.26 13.77
CA GLY A 99 9.27 10.93 14.05
C GLY A 99 9.40 11.58 15.44
N PHE A 100 8.31 11.76 16.19
CA PHE A 100 8.31 12.53 17.44
C PHE A 100 7.26 12.01 18.43
N PRO A 101 7.54 11.93 19.75
CA PRO A 101 8.80 12.25 20.45
C PRO A 101 9.86 11.13 20.39
N LEU A 102 9.45 9.91 20.05
CA LEU A 102 10.31 8.75 19.82
C LEU A 102 9.75 8.00 18.62
N PRO A 103 10.58 7.40 17.76
CA PRO A 103 10.04 6.68 16.63
C PRO A 103 9.26 5.45 17.04
N GLU A 104 8.02 5.40 16.59
CA GLU A 104 7.07 4.32 16.83
C GLU A 104 6.58 3.81 15.48
N LEU A 105 6.48 2.49 15.35
CA LEU A 105 5.95 1.87 14.14
C LEU A 105 4.49 2.32 13.97
N LEU A 106 4.15 2.84 12.80
CA LEU A 106 2.77 3.22 12.51
C LEU A 106 1.91 1.97 12.32
N GLU A 107 0.64 2.04 12.74
CA GLU A 107 -0.34 0.97 12.48
C GLU A 107 -0.92 1.07 11.05
N ALA A 108 -0.91 2.28 10.49
CA ALA A 108 -1.47 2.60 9.19
C ALA A 108 -0.76 3.80 8.55
N ILE A 109 -0.88 3.93 7.23
CA ILE A 109 -0.40 5.09 6.48
C ILE A 109 -1.37 5.49 5.36
N ASP A 110 -1.46 6.79 5.08
CA ASP A 110 -2.25 7.31 3.96
C ASP A 110 -1.60 6.93 2.62
N ALA A 111 -2.45 6.64 1.64
CA ALA A 111 -2.08 6.36 0.27
C ALA A 111 -3.01 7.12 -0.69
N ILE A 112 -2.55 7.33 -1.92
CA ILE A 112 -3.37 7.93 -2.98
C ILE A 112 -3.52 6.90 -4.08
N ALA A 113 -4.73 6.79 -4.61
CA ALA A 113 -5.02 5.89 -5.71
C ALA A 113 -5.69 6.61 -6.88
N TYR A 114 -5.47 6.07 -8.07
CA TYR A 114 -6.17 6.43 -9.29
C TYR A 114 -6.69 5.17 -9.98
N PHE A 115 -7.98 5.13 -10.27
CA PHE A 115 -8.64 4.05 -10.96
C PHE A 115 -9.23 4.54 -12.29
N SER A 116 -8.77 3.94 -13.38
CA SER A 116 -9.22 4.26 -14.75
C SER A 116 -10.43 3.45 -15.21
N GLY A 117 -10.90 2.50 -14.40
CA GLY A 117 -11.89 1.49 -14.80
C GLY A 117 -11.26 0.15 -15.25
N GLN A 118 -9.97 0.15 -15.59
CA GLN A 118 -9.24 -1.06 -16.01
C GLN A 118 -7.99 -1.29 -15.18
N GLU A 119 -7.26 -0.21 -14.90
CA GLU A 119 -6.04 -0.21 -14.10
C GLU A 119 -6.24 0.64 -12.84
N LEU A 120 -5.81 0.10 -11.70
CA LEU A 120 -5.73 0.80 -10.43
C LEU A 120 -4.25 1.04 -10.10
N ILE A 121 -3.89 2.29 -9.84
CA ILE A 121 -2.55 2.69 -9.43
C ILE A 121 -2.65 3.21 -8.00
N ILE A 122 -1.85 2.68 -7.08
CA ILE A 122 -1.77 3.15 -5.69
C ILE A 122 -0.35 3.60 -5.38
N VAL A 123 -0.21 4.80 -4.83
CA VAL A 123 1.07 5.36 -4.38
C VAL A 123 1.05 5.45 -2.86
N VAL A 124 2.04 4.82 -2.23
CA VAL A 124 2.27 4.84 -0.78
C VAL A 124 3.67 5.36 -0.52
N SER A 125 3.81 6.35 0.36
CA SER A 125 5.10 6.90 0.76
C SER A 125 5.28 6.77 2.26
N SER A 126 6.31 6.04 2.68
CA SER A 126 6.64 5.77 4.08
C SER A 126 8.03 6.29 4.43
N MET A 127 8.26 6.48 5.73
CA MET A 127 9.59 6.79 6.28
C MET A 127 10.04 5.65 7.18
N PHE A 128 11.19 5.07 6.87
CA PHE A 128 11.84 4.05 7.67
C PHE A 128 13.09 4.65 8.34
N THR A 129 13.34 4.31 9.61
CA THR A 129 14.54 4.75 10.31
C THR A 129 15.22 3.56 10.96
N ASP A 130 16.55 3.49 10.83
CA ASP A 130 17.34 2.55 11.63
C ASP A 130 17.49 3.15 13.03
N LEU A 131 16.79 2.60 14.03
CA LEU A 131 16.77 3.15 15.39
C LEU A 131 18.09 2.98 16.16
N SER A 132 19.22 2.91 15.45
CA SER A 132 20.58 2.85 16.00
C SER A 132 20.95 4.10 16.82
N ALA A 133 20.19 5.19 16.70
CA ALA A 133 20.32 6.41 17.49
C ALA A 133 19.67 6.37 18.89
N ARG A 134 19.35 5.19 19.46
CA ARG A 134 18.88 5.06 20.85
C ARG A 134 20.02 5.32 21.86
N ARG A 135 20.25 6.58 22.24
CA ARG A 135 20.79 6.95 23.56
C ARG A 135 20.10 8.23 24.07
N GLY A 136 19.94 8.31 25.39
CA GLY A 136 19.00 9.21 26.09
C GLY A 136 19.12 10.69 25.77
N ALA A 137 18.16 11.47 26.28
CA ALA A 137 17.84 12.87 25.98
C ALA A 137 18.98 13.91 25.96
N PHE A 138 20.22 13.52 26.30
CA PHE A 138 21.40 14.40 26.37
C PHE A 138 22.67 13.80 25.74
N SER A 139 22.58 12.72 24.95
CA SER A 139 23.75 12.15 24.27
C SER A 139 23.82 12.52 22.79
N SER A 140 25.02 12.77 22.30
CA SER A 140 25.32 12.91 20.87
C SER A 140 24.90 11.65 20.09
N PHE A 141 24.17 11.83 18.98
CA PHE A 141 23.89 10.78 18.01
C PHE A 141 25.09 10.59 17.08
N SER A 142 25.42 9.35 16.69
CA SER A 142 26.49 9.12 15.71
C SER A 142 26.00 9.22 14.27
N THR A 143 24.81 8.70 13.97
CA THR A 143 24.14 8.76 12.66
C THR A 143 22.67 8.40 12.83
N SER A 144 21.75 9.15 12.23
CA SER A 144 20.37 8.71 12.01
C SER A 144 20.17 8.56 10.51
N LYS A 145 19.88 7.34 10.04
CA LYS A 145 19.49 7.15 8.64
C LYS A 145 17.97 7.14 8.58
N ILE A 146 17.41 8.11 7.88
CA ILE A 146 16.00 8.13 7.53
C ILE A 146 15.93 7.79 6.04
N LEU A 147 15.15 6.77 5.73
CA LEU A 147 14.90 6.27 4.40
C LEU A 147 13.46 6.60 4.02
N ALA A 148 13.30 7.48 3.03
CA ALA A 148 12.00 7.71 2.40
C ALA A 148 11.79 6.63 1.34
N ILE A 149 10.70 5.87 1.45
CA ILE A 149 10.37 4.79 0.53
C ILE A 149 9.03 5.12 -0.11
N THR A 150 8.98 5.19 -1.43
CA THR A 150 7.73 5.34 -2.18
C THR A 150 7.50 4.10 -3.02
N ASN A 151 6.38 3.42 -2.78
CA ASN A 151 5.94 2.27 -3.56
C ASN A 151 4.77 2.70 -4.44
N THR A 152 4.90 2.53 -5.76
CA THR A 152 3.80 2.63 -6.71
C THR A 152 3.37 1.22 -7.11
N LEU A 153 2.16 0.84 -6.73
CA LEU A 153 1.54 -0.44 -7.01
C LEU A 153 0.61 -0.30 -8.21
N ILE A 154 0.73 -1.19 -9.19
CA ILE A 154 -0.08 -1.17 -10.40
C ILE A 154 -0.86 -2.48 -10.51
N PHE A 155 -2.18 -2.35 -10.51
CA PHE A 155 -3.10 -3.46 -10.51
C PHE A 155 -3.94 -3.50 -11.78
N ALA A 156 -4.15 -4.72 -12.30
CA ALA A 156 -5.15 -4.99 -13.33
C ALA A 156 -6.47 -5.37 -12.67
N PHE A 157 -7.57 -4.69 -13.02
CA PHE A 157 -8.89 -5.01 -12.51
C PHE A 157 -9.52 -6.18 -13.27
N ASN A 158 -9.99 -7.18 -12.52
CA ASN A 158 -10.78 -8.28 -13.03
C ASN A 158 -12.25 -8.10 -12.60
N PRO A 159 -13.14 -7.61 -13.49
CA PRO A 159 -14.53 -7.36 -13.15
C PRO A 159 -15.31 -8.64 -12.86
N GLN A 160 -14.91 -9.78 -13.43
CA GLN A 160 -15.61 -11.06 -13.23
C GLN A 160 -15.34 -11.64 -11.84
N ALA A 161 -14.11 -11.47 -11.33
CA ALA A 161 -13.71 -11.93 -10.01
C ALA A 161 -13.89 -10.86 -8.92
N SER A 162 -14.23 -9.62 -9.29
CA SER A 162 -14.19 -8.45 -8.39
C SER A 162 -12.85 -8.37 -7.65
N SER A 163 -11.75 -8.51 -8.39
CA SER A 163 -10.40 -8.54 -7.83
C SER A 163 -9.45 -7.61 -8.59
N PHE A 164 -8.36 -7.24 -7.91
CA PHE A 164 -7.25 -6.48 -8.44
C PHE A 164 -5.99 -7.34 -8.40
N SER A 165 -5.46 -7.67 -9.57
CA SER A 165 -4.24 -8.44 -9.70
C SER A 165 -3.03 -7.52 -9.70
N LEU A 166 -2.13 -7.64 -8.72
CA LEU A 166 -0.92 -6.83 -8.67
C LEU A 166 0.03 -7.27 -9.79
N SER A 167 0.25 -6.38 -10.77
CA SER A 167 1.04 -6.65 -11.97
C SER A 167 2.46 -6.09 -11.90
N LYS A 168 2.65 -5.01 -11.14
CA LYS A 168 3.93 -4.31 -11.06
C LYS A 168 4.03 -3.51 -9.78
N VAL A 169 5.24 -3.45 -9.23
CA VAL A 169 5.61 -2.54 -8.15
C VAL A 169 6.82 -1.73 -8.60
N ILE A 170 6.73 -0.42 -8.49
CA ILE A 170 7.85 0.50 -8.69
C ILE A 170 8.22 1.04 -7.32
N ARG A 171 9.42 0.68 -6.84
CA ARG A 171 9.94 1.14 -5.57
C ARG A 171 11.00 2.20 -5.80
N ASN A 172 10.77 3.36 -5.21
CA ASN A 172 11.72 4.47 -5.15
C ASN A 172 12.19 4.62 -3.72
N THR A 173 13.49 4.74 -3.52
CA THR A 173 14.11 4.94 -2.22
C THR A 173 14.93 6.21 -2.25
N GLY A 174 14.83 7.00 -1.18
CA GLY A 174 15.72 8.10 -0.87
C GLY A 174 16.28 7.94 0.52
N PHE A 175 17.47 8.49 0.77
CA PHE A 175 17.95 8.72 2.12
C PHE A 175 17.99 10.21 2.40
N THR A 176 17.78 10.54 3.65
CA THR A 176 18.32 11.75 4.24
C THR A 176 19.43 11.32 5.19
N HIS A 177 20.59 11.98 5.07
CA HIS A 177 21.74 11.69 5.90
C HIS A 177 22.12 12.95 6.66
N THR A 178 22.20 12.83 7.98
CA THR A 178 22.66 13.90 8.84
C THR A 178 24.05 13.53 9.36
N GLU A 179 25.08 14.20 8.86
CA GLU A 179 26.44 14.09 9.39
C GLU A 179 26.67 15.24 10.38
N THR A 180 26.79 14.90 11.66
CA THR A 180 27.07 15.79 12.82
C THR A 180 26.05 16.91 13.12
N GLY A 181 25.50 16.89 14.34
CA GLY A 181 24.82 18.04 14.95
C GLY A 181 25.43 18.34 16.32
N SER A 182 26.18 19.43 16.44
CA SER A 182 26.49 20.00 17.76
C SER A 182 25.19 20.51 18.39
N THR A 183 25.05 20.37 19.70
CA THR A 183 23.90 20.80 20.52
C THR A 183 23.38 22.20 20.17
N ILE A 184 22.42 22.35 19.24
CA ILE A 184 21.78 23.65 19.00
C ILE A 184 20.31 23.47 18.60
N SER A 185 19.48 24.24 19.31
CA SER A 185 18.04 24.46 19.18
C SER A 185 17.61 25.14 17.87
N ILE A 186 18.11 24.67 16.71
CA ILE A 186 17.71 25.17 15.38
C ILE A 186 17.28 23.97 14.53
N PRO A 187 16.09 23.99 13.90
CA PRO A 187 15.72 22.96 12.93
C PRO A 187 16.74 22.99 11.78
N PHE A 188 17.49 21.91 11.61
CA PHE A 188 18.49 21.78 10.55
C PHE A 188 17.81 21.47 9.21
N LEU A 189 18.46 21.90 8.11
CA LEU A 189 17.96 21.69 6.76
C LEU A 189 18.26 20.25 6.32
N GLU A 190 17.23 19.46 6.06
CA GLU A 190 17.35 18.07 5.61
C GLU A 190 17.30 18.01 4.07
N THR A 191 18.24 17.31 3.44
CA THR A 191 18.23 17.09 1.99
C THR A 191 17.90 15.63 1.70
N VAL A 192 16.76 15.39 1.04
CA VAL A 192 16.34 14.06 0.57
C VAL A 192 17.07 13.76 -0.74
N LEU A 193 17.95 12.76 -0.73
CA LEU A 193 18.66 12.28 -1.93
C LEU A 193 18.15 10.89 -2.33
N PRO A 194 17.81 10.62 -3.60
CA PRO A 194 17.44 9.27 -4.05
C PRO A 194 18.62 8.31 -3.88
N SER A 195 18.39 7.13 -3.29
CA SER A 195 19.43 6.13 -3.03
C SER A 195 18.87 4.74 -2.76
N ASP A 196 19.61 3.74 -3.23
CA ASP A 196 19.49 2.33 -2.90
C ASP A 196 20.84 1.89 -2.32
N ASN A 197 20.83 1.20 -1.18
CA ASN A 197 22.04 0.67 -0.51
C ASN A 197 23.21 1.66 -0.33
N GLY A 198 22.95 2.95 -0.11
CA GLY A 198 23.99 3.95 0.19
C GLY A 198 24.69 4.55 -1.04
N VAL A 199 24.20 4.28 -2.25
CA VAL A 199 24.68 4.94 -3.48
C VAL A 199 23.73 6.06 -3.85
N SER A 200 24.21 7.32 -3.78
CA SER A 200 23.49 8.49 -4.28
C SER A 200 23.13 8.32 -5.77
N GLN A 201 21.89 8.63 -6.14
CA GLN A 201 21.31 8.50 -7.49
C GLN A 201 20.90 7.08 -7.93
N SER A 202 20.22 6.34 -7.05
CA SER A 202 19.63 5.07 -7.48
C SER A 202 18.43 5.26 -8.42
N LYS A 203 18.33 4.39 -9.43
CA LYS A 203 17.19 4.32 -10.35
C LYS A 203 15.99 3.64 -9.66
N PRO A 204 14.74 3.97 -10.06
CA PRO A 204 13.57 3.24 -9.61
C PRO A 204 13.73 1.72 -9.80
N LEU A 205 13.46 0.95 -8.75
CA LEU A 205 13.46 -0.51 -8.83
C LEU A 205 12.09 -0.96 -9.33
N ILE A 206 12.08 -1.60 -10.51
CA ILE A 206 10.86 -2.15 -11.11
C ILE A 206 10.80 -3.65 -10.80
N LEU A 207 9.74 -4.04 -10.10
CA LEU A 207 9.49 -5.40 -9.64
C LEU A 207 8.23 -5.94 -10.29
N THR A 208 8.32 -7.15 -10.83
CA THR A 208 7.18 -7.86 -11.42
C THR A 208 6.95 -9.18 -10.67
N PRO A 209 5.80 -9.36 -10.03
CA PRO A 209 5.53 -10.58 -9.29
C PRO A 209 5.44 -11.79 -10.23
N THR A 210 6.12 -12.88 -9.86
CA THR A 210 6.08 -14.16 -10.60
C THR A 210 4.86 -14.99 -10.18
N SER A 211 4.40 -14.82 -8.95
CA SER A 211 3.16 -15.40 -8.41
C SER A 211 1.99 -14.42 -8.56
N SER A 212 0.78 -14.97 -8.67
CA SER A 212 -0.45 -14.16 -8.70
C SER A 212 -0.74 -13.64 -7.29
N ILE A 213 -0.81 -12.31 -7.16
CA ILE A 213 -1.15 -11.59 -5.93
C ILE A 213 -2.49 -10.89 -6.20
N GLU A 214 -3.58 -11.52 -5.77
CA GLU A 214 -4.95 -11.04 -6.00
C GLU A 214 -5.49 -10.35 -4.75
N TYR A 215 -5.78 -9.07 -4.88
CA TYR A 215 -6.53 -8.32 -3.88
C TYR A 215 -8.02 -8.46 -4.17
N ARG A 216 -8.78 -8.86 -3.17
CA ARG A 216 -10.25 -8.96 -3.27
C ARG A 216 -10.87 -7.63 -2.94
N LEU A 217 -11.91 -7.26 -3.70
CA LEU A 217 -12.77 -6.13 -3.35
C LEU A 217 -13.69 -6.55 -2.19
N GLU A 218 -13.72 -5.75 -1.12
CA GLU A 218 -14.52 -5.97 0.10
C GLU A 218 -15.42 -4.79 0.41
#